data_AF-A0A0D3BAQ0-F1
#
_entry.id   AF-A0A0D3BAQ0-F1
#
_cell.length_a   1.000
_cell.length_b   1.000
_cell.length_c   1.000
_cell.angle_alpha   90.00
_cell.angle_beta   90.00
_cell.angle_gamma   90.00
#
_symmetry.space_group_name_H-M   'P 1'
#
loop_
_entity.id
_entity.type
_entity.pdbx_description
1 polymer ?
#
loop_
_entity_poly.entity_id
_entity_poly.type
_entity_poly.pdbx_seq_one_letter_code
_entity_poly.pdbx_strand_id
1 'polypeptide(L)'
;MEKPIVRFYTKSKMPRLRWATDLHQYFVYVVNRLGGERKATPKKIVQAMGVKSLTLSHVKSHLQMYRNKKRRDSVQAERRMRREMRWRQSQQHLQIYERLRDAIEFMQNQRRFMR
;
A
#
# COMPACT_ATOMS: atom_id res chain seq x y z
N MET A 1 -1.86 -51.41 11.62
CA MET A 1 -2.73 -50.27 11.27
C MET A 1 -2.12 -49.02 11.89
N GLU A 2 -1.46 -48.19 11.10
CA GLU A 2 -0.90 -46.92 11.58
C GLU A 2 -2.03 -45.92 11.87
N LYS A 3 -1.96 -45.25 13.02
CA LYS A 3 -2.96 -44.25 13.42
C LYS A 3 -2.87 -43.05 12.48
N PRO A 4 -4.01 -42.50 11.98
CA PRO A 4 -3.95 -41.36 11.08
C PRO A 4 -3.33 -40.16 11.80
N ILE A 5 -2.29 -39.57 11.19
CA ILE A 5 -1.65 -38.32 11.63
C ILE A 5 -2.53 -37.14 11.22
N VAL A 6 -3.79 -37.14 11.65
CA VAL A 6 -4.67 -35.99 11.47
C VAL A 6 -4.65 -35.23 12.79
N ARG A 7 -3.95 -34.09 12.78
CA ARG A 7 -3.90 -33.20 13.94
C ARG A 7 -5.30 -32.67 14.21
N PHE A 8 -5.96 -33.21 15.23
CA PHE A 8 -7.29 -32.76 15.64
C PHE A 8 -7.28 -31.26 15.93
N TYR A 9 -8.16 -30.53 15.26
CA TYR A 9 -8.33 -29.10 15.50
C TYR A 9 -9.02 -28.89 16.85
N THR A 10 -8.25 -28.53 17.87
CA THR A 10 -8.80 -28.08 19.15
C THR A 10 -9.13 -26.59 19.06
N LYS A 11 -10.42 -26.26 19.00
CA LYS A 11 -10.90 -24.89 19.00
C LYS A 11 -10.61 -24.25 20.37
N SER A 12 -9.85 -23.15 20.39
CA SER A 12 -9.60 -22.40 21.63
C SER A 12 -10.90 -21.87 22.22
N LYS A 13 -11.06 -22.01 23.54
CA LYS A 13 -12.17 -21.44 24.32
C LYS A 13 -11.97 -19.94 24.62
N MET A 14 -10.79 -19.38 24.36
CA MET A 14 -10.52 -17.97 24.61
C MET A 14 -11.10 -17.08 23.51
N PRO A 15 -11.69 -15.92 23.86
CA PRO A 15 -12.10 -14.92 22.88
C PRO A 15 -10.93 -14.50 21.99
N ARG A 16 -11.17 -14.39 20.68
CA ARG A 16 -10.15 -13.90 19.74
C ARG A 16 -9.86 -12.43 20.03
N LEU A 17 -8.59 -12.07 20.10
CA LEU A 17 -8.17 -10.68 20.25
C LEU A 17 -8.68 -9.84 19.07
N ARG A 18 -9.29 -8.71 19.38
CA ARG A 18 -9.72 -7.70 18.40
C ARG A 18 -8.72 -6.55 18.40
N TRP A 19 -8.21 -6.22 17.22
CA TRP A 19 -7.41 -5.02 17.01
C TRP A 19 -8.31 -3.80 16.86
N ALA A 20 -8.85 -3.31 17.98
CA ALA A 20 -9.61 -2.06 18.03
C ALA A 20 -8.74 -0.87 17.57
N THR A 21 -9.39 0.20 17.11
CA THR A 21 -8.72 1.39 16.56
C THR A 21 -7.63 1.92 17.48
N ASP A 22 -7.91 2.10 18.76
CA ASP A 22 -6.96 2.67 19.72
C ASP A 22 -5.76 1.74 19.96
N LEU A 23 -6.01 0.44 20.09
CA LEU A 23 -4.95 -0.57 20.22
C LEU A 23 -4.07 -0.62 18.96
N HIS A 24 -4.69 -0.48 17.78
CA HIS A 24 -3.97 -0.42 16.51
C HIS A 24 -3.13 0.85 16.39
N GLN A 25 -3.67 2.02 16.76
CA GLN A 25 -2.95 3.28 16.76
C GLN A 25 -1.73 3.22 17.68
N TYR A 26 -1.90 2.67 18.88
CA TYR A 26 -0.79 2.49 19.80
C TYR A 26 0.27 1.51 19.28
N PHE A 27 -0.16 0.41 18.64
CA PHE A 27 0.75 -0.48 17.93
C PHE A 27 1.56 0.25 16.84
N VAL A 28 0.91 1.07 16.01
CA VAL A 28 1.58 1.84 14.96
C VAL A 28 2.58 2.83 15.55
N TYR A 29 2.20 3.53 16.62
CA TYR A 29 3.09 4.42 17.37
C TYR A 29 4.34 3.68 17.85
N VAL A 30 4.18 2.53 18.49
CA VAL A 30 5.30 1.70 18.98
C VAL A 30 6.18 1.21 17.82
N VAL A 31 5.59 0.76 16.71
CA VAL A 31 6.34 0.34 15.52
C VAL A 31 7.19 1.48 14.97
N ASN A 32 6.64 2.70 14.88
CA ASN A 32 7.36 3.87 14.43
C ASN A 32 8.51 4.23 15.39
N ARG A 33 8.26 4.19 16.71
CA ARG A 33 9.29 4.41 17.74
C ARG A 33 10.43 3.40 17.66
N LEU A 34 10.16 2.18 17.22
CA LEU A 34 11.15 1.11 17.01
C LEU A 34 11.85 1.18 15.64
N GLY A 35 11.66 2.25 14.87
CA GLY A 35 12.33 2.47 13.59
C GLY A 35 11.59 1.91 12.37
N GLY A 36 10.27 1.75 12.46
CA GLY A 36 9.39 1.36 11.36
C GLY A 36 9.17 -0.15 11.24
N GLU A 37 8.34 -0.54 10.28
CA GLU A 37 7.84 -1.91 10.15
C GLU A 37 8.94 -2.94 9.89
N ARG A 38 10.04 -2.55 9.24
CA ARG A 38 11.18 -3.47 8.95
C ARG A 38 12.04 -3.72 10.18
N LYS A 39 12.25 -2.71 11.04
CA LYS A 39 13.13 -2.80 12.21
C LYS A 39 12.41 -3.29 13.48
N ALA A 40 11.12 -3.01 13.61
CA ALA A 40 10.33 -3.46 14.75
C ALA A 40 10.25 -4.99 14.81
N THR A 41 10.47 -5.58 15.99
CA THR A 41 10.33 -7.03 16.22
C THR A 41 9.16 -7.31 17.15
N PRO A 42 8.45 -8.45 16.99
CA PRO A 42 7.29 -8.75 17.83
C PRO A 42 7.57 -8.69 19.33
N LYS A 43 8.75 -9.16 19.77
CA LYS A 43 9.16 -9.15 21.18
C LYS A 43 9.30 -7.73 21.73
N LYS A 44 9.97 -6.85 20.99
CA LYS A 44 10.13 -5.44 21.37
C LYS A 44 8.80 -4.69 21.40
N ILE A 45 7.89 -5.02 20.46
CA ILE A 45 6.56 -4.41 20.42
C ILE A 45 5.73 -4.82 21.64
N VAL A 46 5.67 -6.12 21.98
CA VAL A 46 4.95 -6.60 23.18
C VAL A 46 5.47 -5.88 24.43
N GLN A 47 6.79 -5.84 24.61
CA GLN A 47 7.42 -5.20 25.75
C GLN A 47 7.09 -3.70 25.83
N ALA A 48 7.14 -3.00 24.70
CA ALA A 48 6.85 -1.57 24.65
C ALA A 48 5.36 -1.23 24.79
N MET A 49 4.45 -2.12 24.36
CA MET A 49 3.01 -1.91 24.51
C MET A 49 2.50 -2.20 25.93
N GLY A 50 3.14 -3.10 26.68
CA GLY A 50 2.79 -3.35 28.09
C GLY A 50 1.37 -3.88 28.35
N VAL A 51 0.64 -4.31 27.32
CA VAL A 51 -0.76 -4.78 27.43
C VAL A 51 -0.77 -6.24 27.89
N LYS A 52 -1.29 -6.50 29.10
CA LYS A 52 -1.29 -7.85 29.73
C LYS A 52 -2.00 -8.94 28.90
N SER A 53 -3.03 -8.59 28.15
CA SER A 53 -3.79 -9.53 27.30
C SER A 53 -3.19 -9.73 25.91
N LEU A 54 -2.11 -9.02 25.57
CA LEU A 54 -1.47 -9.06 24.26
C LEU A 54 -0.28 -10.02 24.27
N THR A 55 -0.36 -11.07 23.47
CA THR A 55 0.69 -12.09 23.39
C THR A 55 1.58 -11.87 22.16
N LEU A 56 2.73 -12.54 22.16
CA LEU A 56 3.67 -12.51 21.03
C LEU A 56 3.03 -13.00 19.72
N SER A 57 2.13 -13.99 19.78
CA SER A 57 1.47 -14.54 18.58
C SER A 57 0.50 -13.53 17.96
N HIS A 58 -0.26 -12.78 18.78
CA HIS A 58 -1.12 -11.69 18.31
C HIS A 58 -0.32 -10.62 17.59
N VAL A 59 0.80 -10.19 18.17
CA VAL A 59 1.67 -9.17 17.57
C VAL A 59 2.39 -9.69 16.35
N LYS A 60 2.84 -10.95 16.34
CA LYS A 60 3.51 -11.57 15.19
C LYS A 60 2.60 -11.59 13.96
N SER A 61 1.38 -12.10 14.10
CA SER A 61 0.43 -12.17 12.98
C SER A 61 0.02 -10.78 12.50
N HIS A 62 -0.21 -9.85 13.43
CA HIS A 62 -0.59 -8.47 13.09
C HIS A 62 0.54 -7.69 12.42
N LEU A 63 1.78 -7.79 12.92
CA LEU A 63 2.95 -7.17 12.30
C LEU A 63 3.21 -7.72 10.89
N GLN A 64 3.00 -9.02 10.67
CA GLN A 64 3.11 -9.63 9.35
C GLN A 64 2.07 -9.04 8.38
N MET A 65 0.80 -8.95 8.81
CA MET A 65 -0.26 -8.32 8.03
C MET A 65 0.06 -6.85 7.74
N TYR A 66 0.50 -6.09 8.76
CA TYR A 66 0.86 -4.67 8.65
C TYR A 66 1.97 -4.43 7.63
N ARG A 67 3.06 -5.22 7.67
CA ARG A 67 4.14 -5.18 6.69
C ARG A 67 3.65 -5.45 5.26
N ASN A 68 2.81 -6.47 5.10
CA ASN A 68 2.24 -6.81 3.80
C ASN A 68 1.35 -5.70 3.25
N LYS A 69 0.54 -5.06 4.11
CA LYS A 69 -0.27 -3.90 3.74
C LYS A 69 0.60 -2.74 3.25
N LYS A 70 1.61 -2.35 4.04
CA LYS A 70 2.56 -1.28 3.66
C LYS A 70 3.24 -1.52 2.31
N ARG A 71 3.69 -2.77 2.06
CA ARG A 71 4.28 -3.15 0.76
C ARG A 71 3.29 -3.06 -0.40
N ARG A 72 2.03 -3.44 -0.19
CA ARG A 72 0.99 -3.32 -1.23
C ARG A 72 0.66 -1.87 -1.54
N ASP A 73 0.56 -1.04 -0.49
CA ASP A 73 0.27 0.38 -0.63
C ASP A 73 1.38 1.09 -1.41
N SER A 74 2.65 0.77 -1.14
CA SER A 74 3.78 1.35 -1.88
C SER A 74 3.78 0.96 -3.36
N VAL A 75 3.54 -0.32 -3.67
CA VAL A 75 3.43 -0.80 -5.06
C VAL A 75 2.23 -0.15 -5.76
N GLN A 76 1.11 0.01 -5.07
CA GLN A 76 -0.08 0.62 -5.65
C GLN A 76 0.13 2.12 -5.92
N ALA A 77 0.80 2.83 -5.02
CA ALA A 77 1.19 4.23 -5.22
C ALA A 77 2.10 4.38 -6.46
N GLU A 78 3.12 3.52 -6.58
CA GLU A 78 4.01 3.53 -7.75
C GLU A 78 3.24 3.26 -9.05
N ARG A 79 2.33 2.28 -9.06
CA ARG A 79 1.47 1.98 -10.22
C ARG A 79 0.54 3.15 -10.57
N ARG A 80 0.05 3.92 -9.59
CA ARG A 80 -0.74 5.13 -9.83
C ARG A 80 0.12 6.20 -10.51
N MET A 81 1.32 6.47 -9.99
CA MET A 81 2.25 7.44 -10.58
C MET A 81 2.62 7.08 -12.02
N ARG A 82 2.98 5.82 -12.29
CA ARG A 82 3.31 5.38 -13.67
C ARG A 82 2.16 5.57 -14.65
N ARG A 83 0.92 5.31 -14.23
CA ARG A 83 -0.27 5.53 -15.07
C ARG A 83 -0.47 7.01 -15.33
N GLU A 84 -0.31 7.85 -14.32
CA GLU A 84 -0.43 9.29 -14.45
C GLU A 84 0.63 9.87 -15.39
N MET A 85 1.90 9.46 -15.27
CA MET A 85 2.96 9.89 -16.19
C MET A 85 2.63 9.51 -17.64
N ARG A 86 2.18 8.28 -17.88
CA ARG A 86 1.76 7.82 -19.22
C ARG A 86 0.61 8.67 -19.77
N TRP A 87 -0.37 8.97 -18.93
CA TRP A 87 -1.47 9.86 -19.29
C TRP A 87 -0.98 11.25 -19.68
N ARG A 88 -0.10 11.85 -18.87
CA ARG A 88 0.49 13.17 -19.17
C ARG A 88 1.26 13.17 -20.49
N GLN A 89 2.08 12.15 -20.74
CA GLN A 89 2.82 12.02 -22.02
C GLN A 89 1.88 11.90 -23.22
N SER A 90 0.80 11.12 -23.10
CA SER A 90 -0.19 11.01 -24.17
C SER A 90 -0.90 12.33 -24.44
N GLN A 91 -1.20 13.12 -23.39
CA GLN A 91 -1.81 14.45 -23.55
C GLN A 91 -0.83 15.42 -24.24
N GLN A 92 0.44 15.39 -23.86
CA GLN A 92 1.47 16.21 -24.52
C GLN A 92 1.60 15.88 -26.01
N HIS A 93 1.53 14.60 -26.37
CA HIS A 93 1.57 14.17 -27.76
C HIS A 93 0.38 14.70 -28.58
N LEU A 94 -0.84 14.66 -28.02
CA LEU A 94 -2.03 15.21 -28.66
C LEU A 94 -1.93 16.73 -28.86
N GLN A 95 -1.45 17.46 -27.85
CA GLN A 95 -1.25 18.91 -27.94
C GLN A 95 -0.26 19.29 -29.05
N ILE A 96 0.77 18.48 -29.28
CA ILE A 96 1.72 18.70 -30.39
C ILE A 96 1.02 18.55 -31.74
N TYR A 97 0.19 17.51 -31.91
CA TYR A 97 -0.56 17.31 -33.15
C TYR A 97 -1.61 18.39 -33.41
N GLU A 98 -2.34 18.81 -32.38
CA GLU A 98 -3.30 19.92 -32.48
C GLU A 98 -2.59 21.20 -32.88
N ARG A 99 -1.50 21.55 -32.22
CA ARG A 99 -0.71 22.74 -32.56
C ARG A 99 -0.16 22.69 -33.99
N LEU A 100 0.27 21.52 -34.46
CA LEU A 100 0.75 21.35 -35.83
C LEU A 100 -0.39 21.52 -36.85
N ARG A 101 -1.58 20.98 -36.56
CA ARG A 101 -2.78 21.15 -37.38
C ARG A 101 -3.15 22.63 -37.51
N ASP A 102 -3.24 23.34 -36.39
CA ASP A 102 -3.60 24.77 -36.37
C ASP A 102 -2.60 25.62 -37.14
N ALA A 103 -1.30 25.32 -37.01
CA ALA A 103 -0.25 26.02 -37.74
C ALA A 103 -0.36 25.80 -39.26
N ILE A 104 -0.68 24.58 -39.69
CA ILE A 104 -0.89 24.26 -41.11
C ILE A 104 -2.10 25.03 -41.66
N GLU A 105 -3.22 25.03 -40.94
CA GLU A 105 -4.42 25.78 -41.35
C GLU A 105 -4.16 27.30 -41.44
N PHE A 106 -3.43 27.86 -40.47
CA PHE A 106 -3.05 29.27 -40.48
C PHE A 106 -2.24 29.63 -41.74
N MET A 107 -1.24 28.82 -42.08
CA MET A 107 -0.41 29.05 -43.28
C MET A 107 -1.22 28.94 -44.58
N GLN A 108 -2.20 28.03 -44.65
CA GLN A 108 -3.07 27.90 -45.82
C GLN A 108 -4.01 29.09 -45.98
N ASN A 109 -4.57 29.59 -44.88
CA ASN A 109 -5.43 30.77 -44.89
C ASN A 109 -4.67 32.04 -45.30
N GLN A 110 -3.45 32.24 -44.79
CA GLN A 110 -2.58 33.36 -45.21
C GLN A 110 -2.33 33.38 -46.73
N ARG A 111 -2.13 32.20 -47.35
CA ARG A 111 -1.95 32.09 -48.81
C ARG A 111 -3.23 32.36 -49.62
N ARG A 112 -4.40 32.18 -49.02
CA ARG A 112 -5.70 32.52 -49.65
C ARG A 112 -5.95 34.02 -49.68
N PHE A 113 -5.43 34.78 -48.71
CA PHE A 113 -5.60 36.24 -48.62
C PHE A 113 -4.66 37.05 -49.53
N MET A 114 -3.65 36.41 -50.14
CA MET A 114 -2.69 37.06 -51.05
C MET A 114 -2.99 36.80 -52.54
N ARG A 115 -4.20 36.35 -52.88
CA ARG A 115 -4.71 36.23 -54.25
C ARG A 115 -5.87 37.17 -54.48
#